data_AF-A0A4Q3YHH6-F1
#
_entry.id   AF-A0A4Q3YHH6-F1
#
_cell.length_a   1.000
_cell.length_b   1.000
_cell.length_c   1.000
_cell.angle_alpha   90.00
_cell.angle_beta   90.00
_cell.angle_gamma   90.00
#
_symmetry.space_group_name_H-M   'P 1'
#
loop_
_entity.id
_entity.type
_entity.pdbx_description
1 polymer ?
#
loop_
_entity_poly.entity_id
_entity_poly.type
_entity_poly.pdbx_seq_one_letter_code
_entity_poly.pdbx_strand_id
1 'polypeptide(L)'
;WKGAQLALEDKVDRDANQVDGKQVVAVVEFDSPAPVVMHIGTSFISPEQALQNINDEVGSKSFDTVRSEGETTWNQQLNRITVTGGTPDQLKTFYSCLYRAHLFPRMFHEKDAQGKIVHYSAYDGKVHDGVSYTDNGFWDTYRTIWPLFSIIQPDRYGEMVDGFLQGYREGGWMAQWPSPGYRVSMPGTHGDAVIADAVVKGIKGFDINEAYAAMVKHADNPSPQRGAGRNGVANYLKLGYIPGSVSETLDFAYDDFCVSQVAAALGKTEDAARYSKRALNYRNIYDPSVGFMRAKEENGTWRANFNQYEWGGPYVEGGPWQSTWAVQQDPAGMIDLFGGRQKFAAKLDQLMSEPPRYDIGGYGSEIHEITEMAVIKGFGQ
;
A
#
# COMPACT_ATOMS: atom_id res chain seq x y z
N TRP A 1 5.03 19.63 -40.67
CA TRP A 1 5.91 18.46 -40.45
C TRP A 1 7.06 18.54 -41.44
N LYS A 2 8.32 18.44 -40.98
CA LYS A 2 9.56 18.51 -41.78
C LYS A 2 10.19 17.13 -42.02
N GLY A 3 9.93 16.18 -41.12
CA GLY A 3 10.45 14.83 -41.20
C GLY A 3 10.45 14.15 -39.84
N ALA A 4 10.84 12.88 -39.83
CA ALA A 4 11.14 12.13 -38.61
C ALA A 4 12.45 11.34 -38.82
N GLN A 5 13.21 11.13 -37.74
CA GLN A 5 14.41 10.30 -37.71
C GLN A 5 14.29 9.33 -36.53
N LEU A 6 14.75 8.11 -36.70
CA LEU A 6 14.80 7.12 -35.63
C LEU A 6 16.23 6.97 -35.15
N ALA A 7 16.41 6.67 -33.87
CA ALA A 7 17.70 6.34 -33.29
C ALA A 7 17.59 5.11 -32.39
N LEU A 8 18.63 4.27 -32.44
CA LEU A 8 18.79 3.11 -31.58
C LEU A 8 20.09 3.31 -30.79
N GLU A 9 19.98 3.31 -29.46
CA GLU A 9 21.11 3.65 -28.57
C GLU A 9 21.70 5.02 -28.97
N ASP A 10 22.98 5.06 -29.37
CA ASP A 10 23.71 6.28 -29.72
C ASP A 10 23.72 6.57 -31.25
N LYS A 11 23.00 5.77 -32.05
CA LYS A 11 23.06 5.83 -33.52
C LYS A 11 21.75 6.29 -34.12
N VAL A 12 21.80 7.42 -34.81
CA VAL A 12 20.69 7.92 -35.64
C VAL A 12 20.68 7.15 -36.96
N ASP A 13 19.55 6.49 -37.24
CA ASP A 13 19.24 5.91 -38.54
C ASP A 13 18.20 6.78 -39.24
N ARG A 14 18.65 7.48 -40.29
CA ARG A 14 17.83 8.45 -41.03
C ARG A 14 16.96 7.82 -42.11
N ASP A 15 17.19 6.54 -42.42
CA ASP A 15 16.48 5.80 -43.47
C ASP A 15 15.54 4.72 -42.89
N ALA A 16 15.65 4.42 -41.59
CA ALA A 16 14.76 3.48 -40.91
C ALA A 16 13.35 4.06 -40.70
N ASN A 17 12.35 3.31 -41.19
CA ASN A 17 10.92 3.58 -40.93
C ASN A 17 10.36 2.75 -39.75
N GLN A 18 11.16 1.81 -39.23
CA GLN A 18 10.86 0.99 -38.05
C GLN A 18 12.18 0.63 -37.38
N VAL A 19 12.22 0.67 -36.04
CA VAL A 19 13.36 0.26 -35.23
C VAL A 19 12.84 -0.53 -34.04
N ASP A 20 13.40 -1.72 -33.84
CA ASP A 20 13.14 -2.56 -32.66
C ASP A 20 14.43 -2.71 -31.84
N GLY A 21 14.36 -2.43 -30.54
CA GLY A 21 15.51 -2.52 -29.64
C GLY A 21 15.21 -2.04 -28.23
N LYS A 22 16.23 -1.98 -27.37
CA LYS A 22 16.04 -1.69 -25.94
C LYS A 22 15.91 -0.20 -25.61
N GLN A 23 16.48 0.67 -26.44
CA GLN A 23 16.50 2.12 -26.25
C GLN A 23 16.24 2.79 -27.60
N VAL A 24 14.96 2.92 -27.92
CA VAL A 24 14.51 3.52 -29.17
C VAL A 24 14.12 4.97 -28.92
N VAL A 25 14.64 5.87 -29.75
CA VAL A 25 14.31 7.29 -29.73
C VAL A 25 13.77 7.69 -31.09
N ALA A 26 12.69 8.47 -31.09
CA ALA A 26 12.17 9.11 -32.30
C ALA A 26 12.37 10.63 -32.19
N VAL A 27 12.93 11.24 -33.23
CA VAL A 27 13.04 12.69 -33.38
C VAL A 27 12.08 13.13 -34.47
N VAL A 28 11.13 14.00 -34.13
CA VAL A 28 10.13 14.52 -35.08
C VAL A 28 10.30 16.02 -35.21
N GLU A 29 10.44 16.50 -36.44
CA GLU A 29 10.67 17.92 -36.73
C GLU A 29 9.43 18.58 -37.34
N PHE A 30 9.14 19.80 -36.89
CA PHE A 30 8.03 20.61 -37.37
C PHE A 30 8.53 21.98 -37.80
N ASP A 31 8.17 22.41 -39.01
CA ASP A 31 8.25 23.84 -39.38
C ASP A 31 6.94 24.50 -38.99
N SER A 32 6.92 25.19 -37.86
CA SER A 32 5.71 25.89 -37.42
C SER A 32 6.06 27.21 -36.75
N PRO A 33 5.49 28.34 -37.21
CA PRO A 33 5.57 29.60 -36.48
C PRO A 33 4.64 29.64 -35.26
N ALA A 34 3.76 28.63 -35.10
CA ALA A 34 2.82 28.50 -33.98
C ALA A 34 3.18 27.30 -33.08
N PRO A 35 2.70 27.26 -31.81
CA PRO A 35 2.89 26.12 -30.93
C PRO A 35 2.40 24.81 -31.56
N VAL A 36 3.19 23.75 -31.42
CA VAL A 36 2.81 22.40 -31.84
C VAL A 36 2.06 21.73 -30.70
N VAL A 37 0.82 21.32 -30.96
CA VAL A 37 0.00 20.55 -30.00
C VAL A 37 0.13 19.07 -30.33
N MET A 38 0.47 18.27 -29.33
CA MET A 38 0.62 16.83 -29.44
C MET A 38 -0.36 16.14 -28.50
N HIS A 39 -1.16 15.23 -29.02
CA HIS A 39 -1.98 14.34 -28.21
C HIS A 39 -1.22 13.01 -28.08
N ILE A 40 -1.03 12.55 -26.85
CA ILE A 40 -0.37 11.27 -26.54
C ILE A 40 -1.35 10.42 -25.73
N GLY A 41 -1.56 9.18 -26.17
CA GLY A 41 -2.33 8.16 -25.46
C GLY A 41 -1.51 6.89 -25.33
N THR A 42 -1.76 6.14 -24.26
CA THR A 42 -1.10 4.85 -23.99
C THR A 42 -2.13 3.83 -23.56
N SER A 43 -1.77 2.55 -23.66
CA SER A 43 -2.57 1.42 -23.18
C SER A 43 -1.65 0.29 -22.76
N PHE A 44 -2.07 -0.49 -21.76
CA PHE A 44 -1.41 -1.75 -21.40
C PHE A 44 -1.93 -2.94 -22.21
N ILE A 45 -2.99 -2.75 -23.00
CA ILE A 45 -3.66 -3.79 -23.78
C ILE A 45 -3.08 -3.87 -25.20
N SER A 46 -3.19 -2.78 -25.98
CA SER A 46 -2.69 -2.75 -27.35
C SER A 46 -2.56 -1.32 -27.92
N PRO A 47 -1.84 -1.11 -29.04
CA PRO A 47 -1.81 0.17 -29.75
C PRO A 47 -3.20 0.65 -30.20
N GLU A 48 -4.09 -0.26 -30.62
CA GLU A 48 -5.46 0.05 -31.01
C GLU A 48 -6.26 0.60 -29.82
N GLN A 49 -6.10 -0.02 -28.65
CA GLN A 49 -6.70 0.48 -27.42
C GLN A 49 -6.12 1.85 -27.03
N ALA A 50 -4.82 2.10 -27.20
CA ALA A 50 -4.22 3.42 -26.96
C ALA A 50 -4.81 4.51 -27.87
N LEU A 51 -5.06 4.17 -29.15
CA LEU A 51 -5.75 5.05 -30.10
C LEU A 51 -7.22 5.28 -29.73
N GLN A 52 -7.89 4.27 -29.17
CA GLN A 52 -9.24 4.46 -28.66
C GLN A 52 -9.24 5.42 -27.45
N ASN A 53 -8.39 5.19 -26.46
CA ASN A 53 -8.31 6.01 -25.24
C ASN A 53 -8.12 7.50 -25.60
N ILE A 54 -7.21 7.81 -26.52
CA ILE A 54 -6.98 9.20 -26.92
C ILE A 54 -8.17 9.82 -27.66
N ASN A 55 -8.89 9.03 -28.47
CA ASN A 55 -10.09 9.50 -29.15
C ASN A 55 -11.23 9.78 -28.17
N ASP A 56 -11.41 8.91 -27.17
CA ASP A 56 -12.48 9.01 -26.18
C ASP A 56 -12.22 10.11 -25.15
N GLU A 57 -10.97 10.26 -24.67
CA GLU A 57 -10.62 11.19 -23.60
C GLU A 57 -10.31 12.60 -24.10
N VAL A 58 -9.55 12.71 -25.20
CA VAL A 58 -9.06 13.99 -25.76
C VAL A 58 -9.79 14.35 -27.05
N GLY A 59 -9.87 13.42 -28.02
CA GLY A 59 -10.50 13.64 -29.31
C GLY A 59 -9.99 14.91 -30.00
N SER A 60 -10.93 15.82 -30.33
CA SER A 60 -10.62 17.11 -30.96
C SER A 60 -10.49 18.29 -29.98
N LYS A 61 -10.42 18.03 -28.66
CA LYS A 61 -10.33 19.09 -27.64
C LYS A 61 -9.02 19.88 -27.80
N SER A 62 -9.06 21.17 -27.46
CA SER A 62 -7.86 21.99 -27.35
C SER A 62 -7.13 21.75 -26.03
N PHE A 63 -5.85 22.14 -25.96
CA PHE A 63 -5.09 22.11 -24.71
C PHE A 63 -5.80 22.84 -23.56
N ASP A 64 -6.33 24.04 -23.83
CA ASP A 64 -7.04 24.82 -22.80
C ASP A 64 -8.32 24.14 -22.32
N THR A 65 -9.01 23.40 -23.21
CA THR A 65 -10.20 22.61 -22.84
C THR A 65 -9.81 21.49 -21.89
N VAL A 66 -8.79 20.70 -22.25
CA VAL A 66 -8.28 19.59 -21.40
C VAL A 66 -7.78 20.11 -20.05
N ARG A 67 -7.06 21.24 -20.03
CA ARG A 67 -6.62 21.89 -18.78
C ARG A 67 -7.81 22.26 -17.88
N SER A 68 -8.84 22.89 -18.44
CA SER A 68 -10.02 23.32 -17.70
C SER A 68 -10.84 22.15 -17.17
N GLU A 69 -10.96 21.06 -17.93
CA GLU A 69 -11.62 19.83 -17.48
C GLU A 69 -10.85 19.16 -16.34
N GLY A 70 -9.51 19.13 -16.42
CA GLY A 70 -8.63 18.65 -15.36
C GLY A 70 -8.76 19.49 -14.08
N GLU A 71 -8.75 20.82 -14.19
CA GLU A 71 -8.99 21.72 -13.05
C GLU A 71 -10.36 21.49 -12.41
N THR A 72 -11.40 21.33 -13.22
CA THR A 72 -12.76 21.04 -12.74
C THR A 72 -12.79 19.71 -11.99
N THR A 73 -12.16 18.67 -12.53
CA THR A 73 -12.08 17.35 -11.92
C THR A 73 -11.36 17.40 -10.58
N TRP A 74 -10.21 18.10 -10.50
CA TRP A 74 -9.49 18.28 -9.25
C TRP A 74 -10.29 19.06 -8.22
N ASN A 75 -10.93 20.16 -8.61
CA ASN A 75 -11.76 20.94 -7.71
C ASN A 75 -12.94 20.10 -7.17
N GLN A 76 -13.54 19.23 -7.98
CA GLN A 76 -14.58 18.32 -7.49
C GLN A 76 -14.07 17.37 -6.39
N GLN A 77 -12.87 16.79 -6.55
CA GLN A 77 -12.31 15.90 -5.52
C GLN A 77 -11.85 16.67 -4.28
N LEU A 78 -11.14 17.78 -4.45
CA LEU A 78 -10.61 18.59 -3.35
C LEU A 78 -11.74 19.25 -2.53
N ASN A 79 -12.86 19.62 -3.17
CA ASN A 79 -14.02 20.19 -2.49
C ASN A 79 -14.86 19.17 -1.69
N ARG A 80 -14.50 17.87 -1.72
CA ARG A 80 -15.10 16.89 -0.79
C ARG A 80 -14.81 17.24 0.67
N ILE A 81 -13.76 18.02 0.94
CA ILE A 81 -13.49 18.61 2.26
C ILE A 81 -13.24 20.10 2.08
N THR A 82 -14.13 20.93 2.59
CA THR A 82 -13.93 22.39 2.66
C THR A 82 -13.46 22.77 4.06
N VAL A 83 -12.29 23.40 4.15
CA VAL A 83 -11.75 23.93 5.41
C VAL A 83 -11.87 25.45 5.47
N THR A 84 -12.17 25.99 6.65
CA THR A 84 -12.25 27.45 6.91
C THR A 84 -11.33 27.86 8.05
N GLY A 85 -10.76 29.07 7.98
CA GLY A 85 -9.74 29.54 8.91
C GLY A 85 -8.34 28.99 8.59
N GLY A 86 -7.35 29.31 9.43
CA GLY A 86 -5.96 28.93 9.24
C GLY A 86 -5.13 29.92 8.41
N THR A 87 -3.82 29.71 8.39
CA THR A 87 -2.89 30.52 7.59
C THR A 87 -2.86 30.06 6.13
N PRO A 88 -2.41 30.91 5.18
CA PRO A 88 -2.22 30.50 3.79
C PRO A 88 -1.35 29.26 3.63
N ASP A 89 -0.33 29.08 4.49
CA ASP A 89 0.55 27.91 4.41
C ASP A 89 -0.13 26.63 4.92
N GLN A 90 -0.96 26.72 5.96
CA GLN A 90 -1.78 25.59 6.41
C GLN A 90 -2.77 25.14 5.32
N LEU A 91 -3.38 26.09 4.60
CA LEU A 91 -4.27 25.78 3.47
C LEU A 91 -3.51 25.08 2.32
N LYS A 92 -2.32 25.58 1.96
CA LYS A 92 -1.47 24.95 0.95
C LYS A 92 -1.08 23.53 1.36
N THR A 93 -0.63 23.34 2.60
CA THR A 93 -0.28 22.01 3.12
C THR A 93 -1.48 21.07 3.05
N PHE A 94 -2.65 21.52 3.54
CA PHE A 94 -3.87 20.71 3.56
C PHE A 94 -4.26 20.23 2.16
N TYR A 95 -4.47 21.16 1.21
CA TYR A 95 -4.91 20.78 -0.13
C TYR A 95 -3.82 20.07 -0.94
N SER A 96 -2.53 20.32 -0.67
CA SER A 96 -1.44 19.53 -1.28
C SER A 96 -1.44 18.09 -0.78
N CYS A 97 -1.64 17.87 0.52
CA CYS A 97 -1.78 16.52 1.09
C CYS A 97 -3.05 15.82 0.58
N LEU A 98 -4.17 16.52 0.49
CA LEU A 98 -5.42 15.95 -0.06
C LEU A 98 -5.27 15.58 -1.54
N TYR A 99 -4.59 16.42 -2.33
CA TYR A 99 -4.20 16.08 -3.70
C TYR A 99 -3.37 14.78 -3.75
N ARG A 100 -2.34 14.65 -2.90
CA ARG A 100 -1.51 13.43 -2.83
C ARG A 100 -2.32 12.19 -2.44
N ALA A 101 -3.28 12.34 -1.53
CA ALA A 101 -4.16 11.25 -1.11
C ALA A 101 -5.07 10.73 -2.24
N HIS A 102 -5.27 11.49 -3.32
CA HIS A 102 -6.10 11.09 -4.46
C HIS A 102 -5.31 10.49 -5.64
N LEU A 103 -3.98 10.39 -5.56
CA LEU A 103 -3.15 9.88 -6.66
C LEU A 103 -3.13 8.34 -6.72
N PHE A 104 -3.10 7.68 -5.56
CA PHE A 104 -2.98 6.23 -5.46
C PHE A 104 -4.15 5.62 -4.67
N PRO A 105 -4.56 4.38 -4.98
CA PRO A 105 -4.08 3.55 -6.10
C PRO A 105 -4.51 4.11 -7.46
N ARG A 106 -3.71 3.87 -8.51
CA ARG A 106 -4.12 4.28 -9.86
C ARG A 106 -5.08 3.26 -10.47
N MET A 107 -5.99 3.74 -11.32
CA MET A 107 -6.78 2.89 -12.19
C MET A 107 -5.83 2.14 -13.14
N PHE A 108 -6.04 0.85 -13.27
CA PHE A 108 -5.27 -0.03 -14.15
C PHE A 108 -6.18 -0.79 -15.12
N HIS A 109 -7.33 -0.18 -15.44
CA HIS A 109 -8.33 -0.69 -16.36
C HIS A 109 -8.68 0.39 -17.39
N GLU A 110 -9.21 -0.05 -18.52
CA GLU A 110 -9.50 0.73 -19.72
C GLU A 110 -10.91 0.40 -20.23
N LYS A 111 -11.43 1.18 -21.17
CA LYS A 111 -12.73 0.93 -21.80
C LYS A 111 -12.53 0.35 -23.19
N ASP A 112 -13.06 -0.84 -23.46
CA ASP A 112 -13.02 -1.42 -24.80
C ASP A 112 -13.93 -0.66 -25.79
N ALA A 113 -13.92 -1.08 -27.06
CA ALA A 113 -14.71 -0.46 -28.12
C ALA A 113 -16.24 -0.52 -27.93
N GLN A 114 -16.72 -1.34 -26.99
CA GLN A 114 -18.14 -1.43 -26.61
C GLN A 114 -18.43 -0.64 -25.33
N GLY A 115 -17.43 0.04 -24.75
CA GLY A 115 -17.52 0.79 -23.50
C GLY A 115 -17.48 -0.10 -22.26
N LYS A 116 -17.14 -1.39 -22.39
CA LYS A 116 -16.99 -2.31 -21.27
C LYS A 116 -15.64 -2.08 -20.60
N ILE A 117 -15.62 -2.21 -19.27
CA ILE A 117 -14.38 -2.12 -18.51
C ILE A 117 -13.59 -3.42 -18.66
N VAL A 118 -12.34 -3.29 -19.11
CA VAL A 118 -11.37 -4.37 -19.30
C VAL A 118 -10.01 -3.95 -18.77
N HIS A 119 -9.11 -4.89 -18.51
CA HIS A 119 -7.76 -4.56 -18.08
C HIS A 119 -6.74 -5.60 -18.54
N TYR A 120 -5.50 -5.17 -18.71
CA TYR A 120 -4.35 -6.08 -18.78
C TYR A 120 -3.98 -6.55 -17.37
N SER A 121 -3.92 -7.86 -17.16
CA SER A 121 -3.49 -8.44 -15.90
C SER A 121 -1.98 -8.46 -15.81
N ALA A 122 -1.44 -7.75 -14.82
CA ALA A 122 -0.04 -7.86 -14.43
C ALA A 122 0.29 -9.16 -13.67
N TYR A 123 -0.71 -10.04 -13.47
CA TYR A 123 -0.56 -11.31 -12.74
C TYR A 123 -0.42 -12.50 -13.69
N ASP A 124 -1.22 -12.55 -14.77
CA ASP A 124 -1.19 -13.65 -15.75
C ASP A 124 -0.88 -13.22 -17.20
N GLY A 125 -0.76 -11.91 -17.45
CA GLY A 125 -0.39 -11.33 -18.74
C GLY A 125 -1.49 -11.33 -19.79
N LYS A 126 -2.75 -11.57 -19.41
CA LYS A 126 -3.91 -11.57 -20.33
C LYS A 126 -4.82 -10.39 -20.10
N VAL A 127 -5.77 -10.20 -21.02
CA VAL A 127 -6.83 -9.20 -20.90
C VAL A 127 -8.04 -9.85 -20.23
N HIS A 128 -8.55 -9.22 -19.17
CA HIS A 128 -9.73 -9.67 -18.43
C HIS A 128 -10.78 -8.57 -18.35
N ASP A 129 -11.99 -8.98 -18.00
CA ASP A 129 -13.10 -8.07 -17.75
C ASP A 129 -13.02 -7.46 -16.33
N GLY A 130 -13.60 -6.28 -16.19
CA GLY A 130 -13.80 -5.63 -14.90
C GLY A 130 -12.69 -4.68 -14.51
N VAL A 131 -12.90 -4.00 -13.38
CA VAL A 131 -11.97 -3.00 -12.85
C VAL A 131 -10.70 -3.67 -12.34
N SER A 132 -9.60 -2.93 -12.41
CA SER A 132 -8.31 -3.27 -11.83
C SER A 132 -7.61 -2.01 -11.35
N TYR A 133 -6.84 -2.14 -10.27
CA TYR A 133 -6.10 -1.07 -9.59
C TYR A 133 -4.71 -1.57 -9.20
N THR A 134 -3.72 -0.67 -9.21
CA THR A 134 -2.35 -1.01 -8.85
C THR A 134 -1.58 0.18 -8.27
N ASP A 135 -0.30 -0.03 -7.98
CA ASP A 135 0.63 0.91 -7.35
C ASP A 135 0.15 1.33 -5.97
N ASN A 136 0.00 0.33 -5.09
CA ASN A 136 -0.44 0.55 -3.72
C ASN A 136 0.30 -0.37 -2.74
N GLY A 137 1.00 0.24 -1.80
CA GLY A 137 1.46 -0.46 -0.62
C GLY A 137 0.37 -0.54 0.43
N PHE A 138 -0.18 -1.73 0.69
CA PHE A 138 -1.15 -1.86 1.77
C PHE A 138 -0.52 -1.59 3.12
N TRP A 139 0.75 -2.01 3.30
CA TRP A 139 1.53 -1.69 4.49
C TRP A 139 1.67 -0.20 4.73
N ASP A 140 1.56 0.69 3.74
CA ASP A 140 1.54 2.13 4.01
C ASP A 140 0.11 2.62 4.25
N THR A 141 -0.76 2.28 3.30
CA THR A 141 -2.02 2.99 3.07
C THR A 141 -3.14 2.60 4.03
N TYR A 142 -3.14 1.39 4.62
CA TYR A 142 -4.23 0.91 5.48
C TYR A 142 -4.50 1.82 6.69
N ARG A 143 -3.45 2.52 7.16
CA ARG A 143 -3.51 3.35 8.38
C ARG A 143 -4.44 4.56 8.23
N THR A 144 -4.45 5.20 7.06
CA THR A 144 -5.08 6.52 6.91
C THR A 144 -5.78 6.75 5.58
N ILE A 145 -5.24 6.27 4.45
CA ILE A 145 -5.82 6.53 3.12
C ILE A 145 -7.16 5.80 2.97
N TRP A 146 -7.21 4.52 3.32
CA TRP A 146 -8.43 3.73 3.24
C TRP A 146 -9.51 4.19 4.25
N PRO A 147 -9.17 4.49 5.52
CA PRO A 147 -10.09 5.15 6.43
C PRO A 147 -10.61 6.49 5.89
N LEU A 148 -9.77 7.33 5.28
CA LEU A 148 -10.21 8.57 4.63
C LEU A 148 -11.20 8.28 3.49
N PHE A 149 -10.91 7.31 2.64
CA PHE A 149 -11.77 6.94 1.51
C PHE A 149 -13.12 6.40 1.96
N SER A 150 -13.20 5.72 3.11
CA SER A 150 -14.48 5.30 3.69
C SER A 150 -15.41 6.48 4.01
N ILE A 151 -14.85 7.68 4.22
CA ILE A 151 -15.60 8.89 4.51
C ILE A 151 -15.91 9.66 3.23
N ILE A 152 -14.89 9.89 2.39
CA ILE A 152 -15.02 10.86 1.28
C ILE A 152 -15.35 10.22 -0.08
N GLN A 153 -15.12 8.91 -0.26
CA GLN A 153 -15.38 8.22 -1.53
C GLN A 153 -15.71 6.72 -1.35
N PRO A 154 -16.75 6.38 -0.56
CA PRO A 154 -17.05 4.99 -0.19
C PRO A 154 -17.34 4.08 -1.40
N ASP A 155 -18.02 4.57 -2.44
CA ASP A 155 -18.31 3.76 -3.63
C ASP A 155 -17.02 3.37 -4.38
N ARG A 156 -16.09 4.33 -4.53
CA ARG A 156 -14.81 4.10 -5.18
C ARG A 156 -13.90 3.21 -4.33
N TYR A 157 -14.00 3.29 -3.01
CA TYR A 157 -13.33 2.35 -2.13
C TYR A 157 -13.76 0.91 -2.47
N GLY A 158 -15.05 0.61 -2.50
CA GLY A 158 -15.53 -0.73 -2.84
C GLY A 158 -15.07 -1.21 -4.21
N GLU A 159 -15.12 -0.34 -5.22
CA GLU A 159 -14.59 -0.62 -6.57
C GLU A 159 -13.08 -0.94 -6.55
N MET A 160 -12.30 -0.20 -5.77
CA MET A 160 -10.86 -0.46 -5.62
C MET A 160 -10.60 -1.81 -4.95
N VAL A 161 -11.38 -2.18 -3.92
CA VAL A 161 -11.26 -3.51 -3.29
C VAL A 161 -11.53 -4.61 -4.31
N ASP A 162 -12.58 -4.49 -5.12
CA ASP A 162 -12.86 -5.44 -6.20
C ASP A 162 -11.71 -5.53 -7.22
N GLY A 163 -11.15 -4.38 -7.61
CA GLY A 163 -10.00 -4.32 -8.50
C GLY A 163 -8.74 -4.99 -7.93
N PHE A 164 -8.54 -4.94 -6.61
CA PHE A 164 -7.43 -5.65 -5.95
C PHE A 164 -7.66 -7.15 -5.81
N LEU A 165 -8.92 -7.61 -5.78
CA LEU A 165 -9.26 -9.04 -5.81
C LEU A 165 -8.91 -9.69 -7.17
N GLN A 166 -8.63 -8.91 -8.21
CA GLN A 166 -8.08 -9.47 -9.46
C GLN A 166 -6.76 -10.21 -9.24
N GLY A 167 -5.90 -9.75 -8.33
CA GLY A 167 -4.71 -10.51 -7.94
C GLY A 167 -5.05 -11.91 -7.41
N TYR A 168 -6.16 -12.03 -6.67
CA TYR A 168 -6.65 -13.32 -6.19
C TYR A 168 -7.24 -14.18 -7.32
N ARG A 169 -8.05 -13.60 -8.21
CA ARG A 169 -8.70 -14.30 -9.33
C ARG A 169 -7.71 -14.80 -10.37
N GLU A 170 -6.71 -13.98 -10.69
CA GLU A 170 -5.82 -14.18 -11.85
C GLU A 170 -4.45 -14.72 -11.44
N GLY A 171 -3.92 -14.24 -10.30
CA GLY A 171 -2.64 -14.68 -9.74
C GLY A 171 -2.77 -15.69 -8.60
N GLY A 172 -4.00 -15.98 -8.15
CA GLY A 172 -4.30 -16.89 -7.06
C GLY A 172 -4.12 -16.28 -5.67
N TRP A 173 -3.57 -15.08 -5.53
CA TRP A 173 -3.34 -14.42 -4.24
C TRP A 173 -3.56 -12.91 -4.33
N MET A 174 -4.19 -12.31 -3.33
CA MET A 174 -4.22 -10.85 -3.27
C MET A 174 -2.80 -10.32 -3.02
N ALA A 175 -2.35 -9.33 -3.79
CA ALA A 175 -1.00 -8.79 -3.69
C ALA A 175 -0.83 -7.91 -2.44
N GLN A 176 0.32 -7.97 -1.78
CA GLN A 176 0.66 -7.06 -0.66
C GLN A 176 1.04 -5.66 -1.13
N TRP A 177 1.75 -5.60 -2.26
CA TRP A 177 2.32 -4.37 -2.81
C TRP A 177 2.26 -4.41 -4.35
N PRO A 178 1.05 -4.39 -4.97
CA PRO A 178 0.93 -4.40 -6.42
C PRO A 178 1.62 -3.20 -7.08
N SER A 179 2.58 -3.45 -7.99
CA SER A 179 3.23 -2.43 -8.83
C SER A 179 3.98 -3.03 -10.06
N PRO A 180 3.29 -3.24 -11.21
CA PRO A 180 1.85 -3.33 -11.33
C PRO A 180 1.30 -4.69 -10.83
N GLY A 181 2.12 -5.74 -10.88
CA GLY A 181 1.82 -7.08 -10.34
C GLY A 181 2.47 -7.29 -8.97
N TYR A 182 2.73 -8.54 -8.58
CA TYR A 182 3.35 -8.83 -7.28
C TYR A 182 4.73 -8.18 -7.12
N ARG A 183 4.95 -7.51 -5.98
CA ARG A 183 6.26 -7.05 -5.53
C ARG A 183 6.49 -7.51 -4.11
N VAL A 184 7.73 -7.92 -3.83
CA VAL A 184 8.19 -8.18 -2.47
C VAL A 184 8.51 -6.84 -1.85
N SER A 185 7.53 -6.25 -1.16
CA SER A 185 7.76 -5.04 -0.40
C SER A 185 6.77 -4.96 0.75
N MET A 186 7.37 -4.73 1.91
CA MET A 186 6.83 -4.60 3.25
C MET A 186 6.16 -5.85 3.85
N PRO A 187 6.21 -6.03 5.18
CA PRO A 187 5.62 -7.17 5.90
C PRO A 187 4.09 -7.12 5.96
N GLY A 188 3.48 -8.16 6.52
CA GLY A 188 2.04 -8.20 6.73
C GLY A 188 1.22 -8.48 5.48
N THR A 189 -0.09 -8.54 5.65
CA THR A 189 -1.10 -8.78 4.62
C THR A 189 -2.22 -7.76 4.74
N HIS A 190 -1.87 -6.49 4.98
CA HIS A 190 -2.79 -5.42 5.36
C HIS A 190 -3.90 -5.06 4.35
N GLY A 191 -3.95 -5.70 3.17
CA GLY A 191 -5.20 -5.76 2.42
C GLY A 191 -6.34 -6.38 3.24
N ASP A 192 -6.01 -7.28 4.19
CA ASP A 192 -6.93 -7.81 5.20
C ASP A 192 -7.56 -6.68 6.04
N ALA A 193 -6.77 -5.68 6.45
CA ALA A 193 -7.25 -4.53 7.21
C ALA A 193 -8.16 -3.61 6.38
N VAL A 194 -7.81 -3.42 5.10
CA VAL A 194 -8.62 -2.66 4.15
C VAL A 194 -9.98 -3.34 3.92
N ILE A 195 -9.99 -4.66 3.68
CA ILE A 195 -11.24 -5.42 3.51
C ILE A 195 -12.07 -5.37 4.80
N ALA A 196 -11.45 -5.59 5.97
CA ALA A 196 -12.16 -5.56 7.25
C ALA A 196 -12.80 -4.19 7.50
N ASP A 197 -12.07 -3.10 7.27
CA ASP A 197 -12.56 -1.72 7.41
C ASP A 197 -13.76 -1.46 6.48
N ALA A 198 -13.67 -1.89 5.21
CA ALA A 198 -14.76 -1.80 4.25
C ALA A 198 -16.01 -2.57 4.73
N VAL A 199 -15.85 -3.82 5.16
CA VAL A 199 -16.95 -4.68 5.59
C VAL A 199 -17.65 -4.13 6.83
N VAL A 200 -16.92 -3.75 7.89
CA VAL A 200 -17.54 -3.28 9.14
C VAL A 200 -18.20 -1.91 8.99
N LYS A 201 -17.79 -1.11 8.00
CA LYS A 201 -18.42 0.17 7.64
C LYS A 201 -19.53 0.04 6.60
N GLY A 202 -19.81 -1.18 6.12
CA GLY A 202 -20.87 -1.44 5.14
C GLY A 202 -20.58 -0.90 3.74
N ILE A 203 -19.30 -0.74 3.38
CA ILE A 203 -18.86 -0.41 2.02
C ILE A 203 -19.23 -1.56 1.09
N LYS A 204 -19.78 -1.24 -0.07
CA LYS A 204 -20.27 -2.20 -1.08
C LYS A 204 -19.47 -2.06 -2.37
N GLY A 205 -19.61 -3.01 -3.30
CA GLY A 205 -18.97 -2.96 -4.61
C GLY A 205 -17.99 -4.10 -4.88
N PHE A 206 -17.87 -5.05 -3.96
CA PHE A 206 -17.04 -6.25 -4.07
C PHE A 206 -17.75 -7.46 -3.43
N ASP A 207 -17.33 -8.67 -3.78
CA ASP A 207 -17.84 -9.90 -3.18
C ASP A 207 -17.15 -10.16 -1.82
N ILE A 208 -17.90 -10.02 -0.73
CA ILE A 208 -17.39 -10.19 0.63
C ILE A 208 -16.96 -11.65 0.90
N ASN A 209 -17.62 -12.65 0.29
CA ASN A 209 -17.23 -14.05 0.48
C ASN A 209 -15.93 -14.36 -0.23
N GLU A 210 -15.74 -13.81 -1.44
CA GLU A 210 -14.48 -13.92 -2.17
C GLU A 210 -13.34 -13.22 -1.42
N ALA A 211 -13.58 -11.99 -0.96
CA ALA A 211 -12.62 -11.23 -0.17
C ALA A 211 -12.22 -11.99 1.11
N TYR A 212 -13.20 -12.55 1.82
CA TYR A 212 -12.94 -13.40 2.99
C TYR A 212 -12.12 -14.65 2.63
N ALA A 213 -12.40 -15.31 1.52
CA ALA A 213 -11.62 -16.47 1.06
C ALA A 213 -10.16 -16.10 0.76
N ALA A 214 -9.91 -14.92 0.18
CA ALA A 214 -8.56 -14.40 -0.04
C ALA A 214 -7.82 -14.15 1.30
N MET A 215 -8.49 -13.51 2.27
CA MET A 215 -7.94 -13.26 3.61
C MET A 215 -7.59 -14.56 4.36
N VAL A 216 -8.50 -15.55 4.36
CA VAL A 216 -8.25 -16.86 4.97
C VAL A 216 -7.07 -17.56 4.28
N LYS A 217 -6.96 -17.43 2.96
CA LYS A 217 -5.82 -17.98 2.22
C LYS A 217 -4.49 -17.39 2.71
N HIS A 218 -4.42 -16.07 2.90
CA HIS A 218 -3.27 -15.39 3.52
C HIS A 218 -2.94 -15.93 4.92
N ALA A 219 -3.96 -16.05 5.77
CA ALA A 219 -3.78 -16.33 7.18
C ALA A 219 -3.37 -17.77 7.50
N ASP A 220 -3.73 -18.72 6.61
CA ASP A 220 -3.63 -20.16 6.89
C ASP A 220 -2.72 -20.94 5.92
N ASN A 221 -2.32 -20.37 4.78
CA ASN A 221 -1.59 -21.12 3.75
C ASN A 221 -0.26 -20.47 3.36
N PRO A 222 0.83 -21.24 3.20
CA PRO A 222 2.05 -20.71 2.62
C PRO A 222 1.85 -20.39 1.13
N SER A 223 2.34 -19.23 0.72
CA SER A 223 2.33 -18.81 -0.68
C SER A 223 3.63 -19.22 -1.39
N PRO A 224 3.57 -19.89 -2.56
CA PRO A 224 4.73 -20.05 -3.42
C PRO A 224 5.05 -18.76 -4.20
N GLN A 225 4.10 -17.81 -4.25
CA GLN A 225 4.23 -16.55 -4.96
C GLN A 225 4.92 -15.53 -4.07
N ARG A 226 6.09 -15.04 -4.50
CA ARG A 226 6.79 -13.94 -3.83
C ARG A 226 5.96 -12.66 -3.91
N GLY A 227 5.87 -11.91 -2.81
CA GLY A 227 5.09 -10.67 -2.71
C GLY A 227 3.59 -10.88 -2.49
N ALA A 228 3.21 -12.10 -2.07
CA ALA A 228 1.85 -12.44 -1.71
C ALA A 228 1.84 -13.45 -0.55
N GLY A 229 0.83 -13.38 0.31
CA GLY A 229 0.70 -14.24 1.49
C GLY A 229 1.71 -13.96 2.60
N ARG A 230 1.45 -14.54 3.76
CA ARG A 230 2.23 -14.28 4.98
C ARG A 230 3.57 -15.02 4.96
N ASN A 231 4.68 -14.28 4.98
CA ASN A 231 6.02 -14.86 5.06
C ASN A 231 6.19 -15.65 6.37
N GLY A 232 6.58 -16.92 6.27
CA GLY A 232 6.79 -17.76 7.45
C GLY A 232 5.50 -18.17 8.19
N VAL A 233 4.33 -18.10 7.54
CA VAL A 233 3.02 -18.44 8.15
C VAL A 233 3.01 -19.79 8.87
N ALA A 234 3.71 -20.81 8.35
CA ALA A 234 3.80 -22.11 9.02
C ALA A 234 4.42 -22.02 10.43
N ASN A 235 5.43 -21.17 10.62
CA ASN A 235 6.02 -20.92 11.93
C ASN A 235 5.06 -20.14 12.82
N TYR A 236 4.39 -19.12 12.28
CA TYR A 236 3.38 -18.36 13.03
C TYR A 236 2.25 -19.26 13.54
N LEU A 237 1.72 -20.15 12.70
CA LEU A 237 0.68 -21.11 13.07
C LEU A 237 1.13 -22.08 14.17
N LYS A 238 2.40 -22.51 14.12
CA LYS A 238 2.98 -23.45 15.08
C LYS A 238 3.35 -22.81 16.41
N LEU A 239 3.90 -21.59 16.39
CA LEU A 239 4.57 -20.98 17.53
C LEU A 239 3.78 -19.80 18.12
N GLY A 240 2.84 -19.23 17.37
CA GLY A 240 2.15 -17.98 17.73
C GLY A 240 3.01 -16.73 17.54
N TYR A 241 4.15 -16.83 16.85
CA TYR A 241 5.02 -15.71 16.46
C TYR A 241 5.91 -16.15 15.29
N ILE A 242 6.51 -15.18 14.59
CA ILE A 242 7.56 -15.42 13.61
C ILE A 242 8.93 -15.37 14.30
N PRO A 243 9.69 -16.49 14.32
CA PRO A 243 11.04 -16.47 14.85
C PRO A 243 11.92 -15.42 14.17
N GLY A 244 12.63 -14.63 14.97
CA GLY A 244 13.52 -13.58 14.49
C GLY A 244 12.83 -12.33 13.97
N SER A 245 11.49 -12.25 13.91
CA SER A 245 10.77 -11.07 13.39
C SER A 245 9.68 -10.58 14.34
N VAL A 246 9.81 -9.32 14.75
CA VAL A 246 8.81 -8.59 15.53
C VAL A 246 7.75 -8.00 14.58
N SER A 247 8.16 -7.32 13.51
CA SER A 247 7.21 -6.65 12.61
C SER A 247 6.20 -7.61 12.00
N GLU A 248 6.64 -8.75 11.44
CA GLU A 248 5.71 -9.75 10.86
C GLU A 248 4.79 -10.35 11.93
N THR A 249 5.28 -10.56 13.16
CA THR A 249 4.46 -11.09 14.25
C THR A 249 3.34 -10.13 14.64
N LEU A 250 3.65 -8.83 14.74
CA LEU A 250 2.69 -7.79 15.10
C LEU A 250 1.69 -7.58 13.96
N ASP A 251 2.17 -7.50 12.72
CA ASP A 251 1.33 -7.31 11.54
C ASP A 251 0.36 -8.49 11.36
N PHE A 252 0.82 -9.74 11.52
CA PHE A 252 -0.06 -10.91 11.44
C PHE A 252 -1.08 -10.99 12.58
N ALA A 253 -0.73 -10.52 13.78
CA ALA A 253 -1.69 -10.44 14.87
C ALA A 253 -2.79 -9.40 14.59
N TYR A 254 -2.44 -8.25 14.02
CA TYR A 254 -3.43 -7.26 13.60
C TYR A 254 -4.27 -7.74 12.41
N ASP A 255 -3.66 -8.39 11.43
CA ASP A 255 -4.38 -8.94 10.28
C ASP A 255 -5.31 -10.11 10.70
N ASP A 256 -4.92 -10.94 11.67
CA ASP A 256 -5.82 -11.94 12.26
C ASP A 256 -7.02 -11.29 12.97
N PHE A 257 -6.85 -10.14 13.64
CA PHE A 257 -8.00 -9.38 14.12
C PHE A 257 -8.92 -8.98 12.96
N CYS A 258 -8.37 -8.46 11.87
CA CYS A 258 -9.13 -8.06 10.70
C CYS A 258 -9.92 -9.22 10.08
N VAL A 259 -9.31 -10.40 9.93
CA VAL A 259 -9.99 -11.63 9.48
C VAL A 259 -11.12 -12.01 10.44
N SER A 260 -10.90 -11.89 11.76
CA SER A 260 -11.94 -12.18 12.76
C SER A 260 -13.17 -11.27 12.63
N GLN A 261 -12.97 -9.99 12.31
CA GLN A 261 -14.06 -9.04 12.12
C GLN A 261 -14.91 -9.38 10.89
N VAL A 262 -14.28 -9.76 9.78
CA VAL A 262 -15.01 -10.19 8.56
C VAL A 262 -15.72 -11.52 8.79
N ALA A 263 -15.07 -12.48 9.45
CA ALA A 263 -15.69 -13.76 9.83
C ALA A 263 -16.95 -13.53 10.69
N ALA A 264 -16.88 -12.64 11.68
CA ALA A 264 -18.02 -12.28 12.53
C ALA A 264 -19.15 -11.64 11.72
N ALA A 265 -18.85 -10.71 10.81
CA ALA A 265 -19.83 -10.07 9.93
C ALA A 265 -20.55 -11.08 9.01
N LEU A 266 -19.87 -12.16 8.61
CA LEU A 266 -20.43 -13.26 7.81
C LEU A 266 -21.12 -14.35 8.65
N GLY A 267 -21.18 -14.20 9.98
CA GLY A 267 -21.77 -15.22 10.88
C GLY A 267 -20.92 -16.49 11.03
N LYS A 268 -19.63 -16.45 10.66
CA LYS A 268 -18.68 -17.57 10.78
C LYS A 268 -18.07 -17.58 12.18
N THR A 269 -18.86 -17.99 13.18
CA THR A 269 -18.52 -17.85 14.60
C THR A 269 -17.26 -18.60 15.03
N GLU A 270 -17.01 -19.78 14.48
CA GLU A 270 -15.81 -20.57 14.78
C GLU A 270 -14.53 -19.90 14.25
N ASP A 271 -14.58 -19.41 13.01
CA ASP A 271 -13.46 -18.67 12.41
C ASP A 271 -13.20 -17.36 13.16
N ALA A 272 -14.27 -16.61 13.49
CA ALA A 272 -14.15 -15.39 14.28
C ALA A 272 -13.42 -15.65 15.60
N ALA A 273 -13.86 -16.65 16.38
CA ALA A 273 -13.20 -17.01 17.64
C ALA A 273 -11.74 -17.45 17.46
N ARG A 274 -11.46 -18.25 16.42
CA ARG A 274 -10.11 -18.72 16.10
C ARG A 274 -9.17 -17.56 15.80
N TYR A 275 -9.56 -16.65 14.93
CA TYR A 275 -8.74 -15.51 14.54
C TYR A 275 -8.65 -14.44 15.64
N SER A 276 -9.71 -14.20 16.41
CA SER A 276 -9.62 -13.31 17.59
C SER A 276 -8.64 -13.83 18.64
N LYS A 277 -8.51 -15.15 18.82
CA LYS A 277 -7.48 -15.73 19.69
C LYS A 277 -6.08 -15.48 19.14
N ARG A 278 -5.86 -15.68 17.83
CA ARG A 278 -4.56 -15.40 17.19
C ARG A 278 -4.21 -13.92 17.17
N ALA A 279 -5.20 -13.03 17.17
CA ALA A 279 -4.98 -11.59 17.27
C ALA A 279 -4.26 -11.15 18.57
N LEU A 280 -4.22 -12.02 19.59
CA LEU A 280 -3.50 -11.80 20.83
C LEU A 280 -2.03 -12.26 20.79
N ASN A 281 -1.56 -12.78 19.65
CA ASN A 281 -0.20 -13.31 19.49
C ASN A 281 0.91 -12.25 19.67
N TYR A 282 0.60 -10.96 19.58
CA TYR A 282 1.55 -9.89 19.95
C TYR A 282 2.09 -10.05 21.39
N ARG A 283 1.29 -10.66 22.29
CA ARG A 283 1.71 -10.95 23.68
C ARG A 283 2.86 -11.95 23.76
N ASN A 284 3.04 -12.79 22.74
CA ASN A 284 4.08 -13.81 22.73
C ASN A 284 5.50 -13.21 22.58
N ILE A 285 5.60 -11.97 22.13
CA ILE A 285 6.89 -11.30 21.87
C ILE A 285 7.10 -10.06 22.72
N TYR A 286 6.23 -9.78 23.70
CA TYR A 286 6.49 -8.75 24.70
C TYR A 286 7.46 -9.27 25.77
N ASP A 287 8.63 -8.65 25.90
CA ASP A 287 9.61 -8.98 26.93
C ASP A 287 9.51 -7.96 28.09
N PRO A 288 8.87 -8.32 29.22
CA PRO A 288 8.70 -7.40 30.35
C PRO A 288 10.03 -7.04 31.03
N SER A 289 11.12 -7.79 30.79
CA SER A 289 12.43 -7.48 31.38
C SER A 289 13.10 -6.27 30.72
N VAL A 290 12.74 -5.97 29.47
CA VAL A 290 13.22 -4.80 28.72
C VAL A 290 12.11 -3.79 28.44
N GLY A 291 10.84 -4.19 28.55
CA GLY A 291 9.68 -3.31 28.35
C GLY A 291 9.42 -2.98 26.88
N PHE A 292 9.72 -3.91 25.98
CA PHE A 292 9.55 -3.77 24.53
C PHE A 292 9.08 -5.08 23.90
N MET A 293 8.55 -4.97 22.67
CA MET A 293 8.47 -6.13 21.78
C MET A 293 9.88 -6.55 21.38
N ARG A 294 10.21 -7.83 21.53
CA ARG A 294 11.55 -8.39 21.29
C ARG A 294 11.44 -9.69 20.51
N ALA A 295 12.35 -9.88 19.56
CA ALA A 295 12.42 -11.12 18.80
C ALA A 295 12.67 -12.34 19.68
N LYS A 296 12.01 -13.45 19.34
CA LYS A 296 12.30 -14.79 19.84
C LYS A 296 12.88 -15.66 18.76
N GLU A 297 13.79 -16.55 19.13
CA GLU A 297 14.27 -17.63 18.27
C GLU A 297 13.23 -18.75 18.16
N GLU A 298 13.43 -19.70 17.24
CA GLU A 298 12.51 -20.83 17.05
C GLU A 298 12.38 -21.70 18.32
N ASN A 299 13.43 -21.76 19.13
CA ASN A 299 13.45 -22.50 20.40
C ASN A 299 12.75 -21.75 21.56
N GLY A 300 12.15 -20.59 21.31
CA GLY A 300 11.43 -19.79 22.32
C GLY A 300 12.30 -18.86 23.16
N THR A 301 13.62 -18.89 23.00
CA THR A 301 14.53 -17.98 23.71
C THR A 301 14.50 -16.59 23.09
N TRP A 302 14.69 -15.55 23.91
CA TRP A 302 14.81 -14.18 23.41
C TRP A 302 16.11 -14.00 22.63
N ARG A 303 16.08 -13.29 21.50
CA ARG A 303 17.30 -12.90 20.76
C ARG A 303 18.23 -12.15 21.70
N ALA A 304 19.47 -12.61 21.85
CA ALA A 304 20.45 -12.05 22.78
C ALA A 304 20.84 -10.59 22.44
N ASN A 305 21.50 -9.91 23.38
CA ASN A 305 22.05 -8.55 23.19
C ASN A 305 21.01 -7.51 22.75
N PHE A 306 19.88 -7.42 23.46
CA PHE A 306 18.85 -6.42 23.18
C PHE A 306 19.41 -5.01 23.23
N ASN A 307 19.17 -4.25 22.16
CA ASN A 307 19.48 -2.83 22.06
C ASN A 307 18.19 -2.09 21.68
N GLN A 308 17.70 -1.22 22.57
CA GLN A 308 16.48 -0.46 22.33
C GLN A 308 16.60 0.56 21.18
N TYR A 309 17.82 0.84 20.72
CA TYR A 309 18.09 1.77 19.61
C TYR A 309 18.48 1.05 18.31
N GLU A 310 18.48 -0.30 18.26
CA GLU A 310 18.74 -1.06 17.02
C GLU A 310 17.62 -0.82 16.00
N TRP A 311 18.00 -0.43 14.79
CA TRP A 311 17.11 -0.39 13.63
C TRP A 311 17.32 -1.61 12.73
N GLY A 312 16.23 -2.11 12.15
CA GLY A 312 16.29 -3.24 11.24
C GLY A 312 16.42 -4.59 11.96
N GLY A 313 16.76 -5.64 11.19
CA GLY A 313 16.82 -7.00 11.72
C GLY A 313 15.41 -7.54 11.99
N PRO A 314 15.00 -7.72 13.27
CA PRO A 314 13.63 -8.13 13.60
C PRO A 314 12.54 -7.10 13.31
N TYR A 315 12.94 -5.85 13.10
CA TYR A 315 12.06 -4.71 12.89
C TYR A 315 12.21 -4.23 11.44
N VAL A 316 11.14 -3.69 10.86
CA VAL A 316 11.13 -3.07 9.53
C VAL A 316 10.96 -1.56 9.68
N GLU A 317 11.87 -0.79 9.08
CA GLU A 317 11.90 0.68 9.04
C GLU A 317 11.78 1.34 10.43
N GLY A 318 12.41 0.70 11.41
CA GLY A 318 12.37 1.14 12.80
C GLY A 318 13.11 0.16 13.70
N GLY A 319 12.94 0.36 15.00
CA GLY A 319 13.46 -0.48 16.07
C GLY A 319 12.42 -0.78 17.15
N PRO A 320 12.87 -1.21 18.35
CA PRO A 320 12.00 -1.48 19.49
C PRO A 320 11.08 -0.31 19.86
N TRP A 321 11.60 0.92 19.79
CA TRP A 321 10.84 2.15 20.08
C TRP A 321 9.70 2.40 19.10
N GLN A 322 9.90 2.18 17.81
CA GLN A 322 8.89 2.45 16.80
C GLN A 322 7.88 1.29 16.68
N SER A 323 8.33 0.06 16.93
CA SER A 323 7.53 -1.16 16.66
C SER A 323 6.63 -1.59 17.83
N THR A 324 6.98 -1.27 19.07
CA THR A 324 6.28 -1.80 20.27
C THR A 324 4.79 -1.40 20.34
N TRP A 325 4.40 -0.36 19.61
CA TRP A 325 3.06 0.22 19.64
C TRP A 325 2.09 -0.39 18.62
N ALA A 326 2.54 -1.28 17.74
CA ALA A 326 1.71 -1.89 16.69
C ALA A 326 0.75 -2.97 17.25
N VAL A 327 -0.21 -2.53 18.06
CA VAL A 327 -1.28 -3.33 18.69
C VAL A 327 -2.60 -2.56 18.61
N GLN A 328 -2.98 -2.15 17.40
CA GLN A 328 -4.15 -1.31 17.14
C GLN A 328 -5.46 -2.02 17.54
N GLN A 329 -5.48 -3.35 17.50
CA GLN A 329 -6.61 -4.20 17.86
C GLN A 329 -6.87 -4.30 19.38
N ASP A 330 -5.86 -4.07 20.22
CA ASP A 330 -6.00 -4.23 21.67
C ASP A 330 -5.15 -3.23 22.50
N PRO A 331 -5.44 -1.91 22.44
CA PRO A 331 -4.76 -0.93 23.28
C PRO A 331 -4.88 -1.19 24.79
N ALA A 332 -6.02 -1.75 25.24
CA ALA A 332 -6.23 -2.11 26.64
C ALA A 332 -5.27 -3.23 27.08
N GLY A 333 -5.14 -4.27 26.27
CA GLY A 333 -4.19 -5.34 26.52
C GLY A 333 -2.74 -4.89 26.49
N MET A 334 -2.42 -3.90 25.65
CA MET A 334 -1.10 -3.26 25.64
C MET A 334 -0.86 -2.54 26.99
N ILE A 335 -1.82 -1.75 27.48
CA ILE A 335 -1.74 -1.11 28.80
C ILE A 335 -1.49 -2.13 29.91
N ASP A 336 -2.14 -3.29 29.86
CA ASP A 336 -1.95 -4.37 30.83
C ASP A 336 -0.52 -4.93 30.79
N LEU A 337 0.06 -5.14 29.60
CA LEU A 337 1.45 -5.59 29.45
C LEU A 337 2.45 -4.65 30.12
N PHE A 338 2.19 -3.34 30.06
CA PHE A 338 3.02 -2.33 30.71
C PHE A 338 2.78 -2.22 32.22
N GLY A 339 1.83 -2.97 32.78
CA GLY A 339 1.49 -2.94 34.19
C GLY A 339 0.59 -1.76 34.57
N GLY A 340 -0.25 -1.31 33.63
CA GLY A 340 -1.32 -0.34 33.87
C GLY A 340 -1.07 1.04 33.26
N ARG A 341 -2.12 1.87 33.26
CA ARG A 341 -2.20 3.14 32.53
C ARG A 341 -1.07 4.12 32.84
N GLN A 342 -0.64 4.20 34.11
CA GLN A 342 0.42 5.12 34.52
C GLN A 342 1.78 4.74 33.89
N LYS A 343 2.13 3.45 33.89
CA LYS A 343 3.39 2.98 33.30
C LYS A 343 3.37 3.05 31.79
N PHE A 344 2.24 2.75 31.17
CA PHE A 344 2.04 2.92 29.74
C PHE A 344 2.21 4.40 29.32
N ALA A 345 1.55 5.32 30.02
CA ALA A 345 1.70 6.76 29.77
C ALA A 345 3.15 7.23 29.97
N ALA A 346 3.81 6.80 31.05
CA ALA A 346 5.22 7.12 31.28
C ALA A 346 6.14 6.61 30.16
N LYS A 347 5.84 5.45 29.55
CA LYS A 347 6.61 4.95 28.40
C LYS A 347 6.38 5.78 27.14
N LEU A 348 5.16 6.27 26.91
CA LEU A 348 4.86 7.21 25.82
C LEU A 348 5.57 8.57 26.04
N ASP A 349 5.56 9.08 27.27
CA ASP A 349 6.32 10.29 27.62
C ASP A 349 7.82 10.06 27.39
N GLN A 350 8.33 8.86 27.68
CA GLN A 350 9.71 8.48 27.39
C GLN A 350 9.98 8.46 25.88
N LEU A 351 9.11 7.87 25.06
CA LEU A 351 9.24 7.88 23.59
C LEU A 351 9.46 9.30 23.07
N MET A 352 8.63 10.26 23.52
CA MET A 352 8.68 11.65 23.04
C MET A 352 9.84 12.48 23.62
N SER A 353 10.47 12.03 24.71
CA SER A 353 11.52 12.78 25.41
C SER A 353 12.92 12.18 25.26
N GLU A 354 13.05 10.93 24.84
CA GLU A 354 14.32 10.27 24.58
C GLU A 354 15.02 10.92 23.38
N PRO A 355 16.33 11.24 23.45
CA PRO A 355 17.05 11.77 22.29
C PRO A 355 17.00 10.78 21.11
N PRO A 356 17.01 11.23 19.83
CA PRO A 356 16.91 10.37 18.64
C PRO A 356 18.22 9.60 18.38
N ARG A 357 18.63 8.77 19.33
CA ARG A 357 19.74 7.82 19.24
C ARG A 357 19.32 6.65 18.37
N TYR A 358 20.25 6.14 17.59
CA TYR A 358 20.04 4.96 16.76
C TYR A 358 21.32 4.13 16.70
N ASP A 359 21.13 2.87 16.38
CA ASP A 359 22.13 1.91 15.94
C ASP A 359 21.63 1.35 14.60
N ILE A 360 22.48 1.39 13.57
CA ILE A 360 22.11 1.00 12.20
C ILE A 360 21.78 -0.49 12.05
N GLY A 361 22.09 -1.29 13.07
CA GLY A 361 21.61 -2.65 13.27
C GLY A 361 21.66 -3.51 12.01
N GLY A 362 20.49 -4.02 11.61
CA GLY A 362 20.34 -4.95 10.50
C GLY A 362 20.55 -4.35 9.11
N TYR A 363 20.61 -3.02 8.97
CA TYR A 363 20.75 -2.35 7.67
C TYR A 363 22.20 -2.23 7.19
N GLY A 364 23.17 -2.20 8.10
CA GLY A 364 24.60 -2.06 7.76
C GLY A 364 25.03 -0.67 7.24
N SER A 365 24.08 0.24 7.03
CA SER A 365 24.29 1.66 6.75
C SER A 365 23.14 2.49 7.32
N GLU A 366 23.38 3.80 7.52
CA GLU A 366 22.32 4.73 7.85
C GLU A 366 21.38 4.91 6.65
N ILE A 367 20.10 4.57 6.83
CA ILE A 367 19.03 4.77 5.86
C ILE A 367 18.36 6.13 6.09
N HIS A 368 17.62 6.63 5.10
CA HIS A 368 17.10 8.00 5.17
C HIS A 368 16.07 8.17 6.30
N GLU A 369 15.33 7.13 6.67
CA GLU A 369 14.35 7.12 7.77
C GLU A 369 15.02 7.40 9.12
N ILE A 370 16.23 6.85 9.32
CA ILE A 370 17.05 7.14 10.50
C ILE A 370 17.49 8.61 10.48
N THR A 371 17.97 9.10 9.33
CA THR A 371 18.38 10.50 9.18
C THR A 371 17.22 11.45 9.45
N GLU A 372 16.03 11.16 8.93
CA GLU A 372 14.80 11.94 9.13
C GLU A 372 14.43 12.05 10.61
N MET A 373 14.48 10.94 11.36
CA MET A 373 14.29 10.97 12.82
C MET A 373 15.38 11.82 13.49
N ALA A 374 16.65 11.62 13.13
CA ALA A 374 17.79 12.23 13.80
C ALA A 374 17.87 13.76 13.62
N VAL A 375 17.38 14.31 12.49
CA VAL A 375 17.45 15.75 12.21
C VAL A 375 16.32 16.56 12.87
N ILE A 376 15.19 15.92 13.22
CA ILE A 376 14.05 16.60 13.85
C ILE A 376 14.33 16.75 15.35
N LYS A 377 14.45 18.00 15.80
CA LYS A 377 14.73 18.31 17.21
C LYS A 377 13.46 18.29 18.04
N GLY A 378 13.53 17.64 19.20
CA GLY A 378 12.48 17.68 20.22
C GLY A 378 11.28 16.79 19.94
N PHE A 379 11.44 15.76 19.11
CA PHE A 379 10.37 14.82 18.76
C PHE A 379 10.58 13.39 19.30
N GLY A 380 11.67 13.14 20.02
CA GLY A 380 11.88 11.86 20.69
C GLY A 380 12.58 10.80 19.83
N GLN A 381 12.22 9.55 20.08
CA GLN A 381 12.54 8.35 19.29
C GLN A 381 11.46 8.07 18.24
#